data_AF-Q82YK8-F1
#
_entry.id   AF-Q82YK8-F1
#
_cell.length_a   1.000
_cell.length_b   1.000
_cell.length_c   1.000
_cell.angle_alpha   90.00
_cell.angle_beta   90.00
_cell.angle_gamma   90.00
#
_symmetry.space_group_name_H-M   'P 1'
#
loop_
_entity.id
_entity.type
_entity.pdbx_description
1 polymer ?
#
loop_
_entity_poly.entity_id
_entity_poly.type
_entity_poly.pdbx_seq_one_letter_code
_entity_poly.pdbx_strand_id
1 'polypeptide(L)'
;MGTRTAIFKEQADGTYQGIYCHWDGYIEGVGAVLYEHYQDPEKIQKVINQKKGLSCLGVKENVLYEYDNVGCRELTCCGWHEFCLYVRPETEMYLAQSLEEIREQQYLTLTDLDRIDGWTELVEGKVTFTPYRGSDNNGYLYAQRQSGEWLVSTMNCNGDMKDFEPLSKYFHEKKTKKETFC
;
A
#
# COMPACT_ATOMS: atom_id res chain seq x y z
N MET A 1 17.39 -1.53 5.90
CA MET A 1 16.75 -0.29 5.41
C MET A 1 15.75 -0.71 4.35
N GLY A 2 14.46 -0.58 4.61
CA GLY A 2 13.40 -1.02 3.68
C GLY A 2 12.88 0.13 2.83
N THR A 3 12.44 -0.18 1.62
CA THR A 3 11.68 0.76 0.78
C THR A 3 10.21 0.63 1.19
N ARG A 4 9.72 1.56 2.00
CA ARG A 4 8.33 1.57 2.48
C ARG A 4 7.38 2.07 1.39
N THR A 5 6.14 1.63 1.46
CA THR A 5 5.06 2.10 0.60
C THR A 5 3.72 2.04 1.33
N ALA A 6 2.74 2.76 0.79
CA ALA A 6 1.34 2.61 1.13
C ALA A 6 0.56 2.14 -0.11
N ILE A 7 -0.35 1.19 0.11
CA ILE A 7 -1.13 0.54 -0.95
C ILE A 7 -2.61 0.85 -0.70
N PHE A 8 -3.25 1.51 -1.66
CA PHE A 8 -4.62 2.00 -1.56
C PHE A 8 -5.57 1.29 -2.52
N LYS A 9 -6.84 1.23 -2.13
CA LYS A 9 -7.96 0.77 -2.94
C LYS A 9 -9.10 1.78 -2.91
N GLU A 10 -9.54 2.18 -4.10
CA GLU A 10 -10.72 3.03 -4.28
C GLU A 10 -11.99 2.31 -3.80
N GLN A 11 -12.79 3.01 -3.00
CA GLN A 11 -14.05 2.57 -2.43
C GLN A 11 -15.24 3.03 -3.29
N ALA A 12 -16.42 2.46 -3.05
CA ALA A 12 -17.63 2.75 -3.81
C ALA A 12 -18.03 4.25 -3.78
N ASP A 13 -17.69 4.96 -2.70
CA ASP A 13 -17.98 6.38 -2.50
C ASP A 13 -16.90 7.32 -3.08
N GLY A 14 -15.87 6.77 -3.72
CA GLY A 14 -14.75 7.53 -4.30
C GLY A 14 -13.62 7.84 -3.31
N THR A 15 -13.75 7.48 -2.04
CA THR A 15 -12.63 7.52 -1.08
C THR A 15 -11.66 6.37 -1.33
N TYR A 16 -10.53 6.36 -0.62
CA TYR A 16 -9.54 5.31 -0.70
C TYR A 16 -9.20 4.80 0.70
N GLN A 17 -9.25 3.48 0.87
CA GLN A 17 -8.67 2.83 2.04
C GLN A 17 -7.29 2.30 1.69
N GLY A 18 -6.33 2.42 2.61
CA GLY A 18 -4.97 1.97 2.38
C GLY A 18 -4.37 1.20 3.53
N ILE A 19 -3.26 0.53 3.27
CA ILE A 19 -2.47 -0.21 4.24
C ILE A 19 -0.98 0.06 4.04
N TYR A 20 -0.23 0.02 5.13
CA TYR A 20 1.22 0.13 5.12
C TYR A 20 1.92 -1.14 4.65
N CYS A 21 3.06 -1.00 3.94
CA CYS A 21 3.99 -2.09 3.65
C CYS A 21 5.44 -1.65 3.83
N HIS A 22 6.22 -2.43 4.58
CA HIS A 22 7.55 -2.05 5.03
C HIS A 22 8.68 -2.33 4.02
N TRP A 23 8.65 -3.49 3.37
CA TRP A 23 9.70 -3.94 2.46
C TRP A 23 9.30 -3.86 0.99
N ASP A 24 10.32 -3.70 0.14
CA ASP A 24 10.26 -3.81 -1.31
C ASP A 24 9.20 -2.96 -2.05
N GLY A 25 8.89 -1.77 -1.54
CA GLY A 25 7.90 -0.86 -2.11
C GLY A 25 8.17 -0.35 -3.54
N TYR A 26 9.32 -0.65 -4.15
CA TYR A 26 9.65 -0.22 -5.52
C TYR A 26 8.86 -0.99 -6.59
N ILE A 27 8.95 -0.53 -7.84
CA ILE A 27 8.19 -1.05 -8.98
C ILE A 27 8.43 -2.56 -9.21
N GLU A 28 9.67 -3.03 -9.14
CA GLU A 28 10.03 -4.44 -9.33
C GLU A 28 9.65 -5.35 -8.15
N GLY A 29 9.31 -4.77 -6.99
CA GLY A 29 8.92 -5.49 -5.78
C GLY A 29 7.40 -5.51 -5.65
N VAL A 30 6.88 -4.71 -4.72
CA VAL A 30 5.43 -4.55 -4.49
C VAL A 30 4.70 -4.19 -5.78
N GLY A 31 5.24 -3.30 -6.61
CA GLY A 31 4.62 -2.96 -7.89
C GLY A 31 4.40 -4.16 -8.81
N ALA A 32 5.38 -5.06 -8.91
CA ALA A 32 5.29 -6.26 -9.74
C ALA A 32 4.28 -7.26 -9.17
N VAL A 33 4.30 -7.46 -7.85
CA VAL A 33 3.33 -8.33 -7.16
C VAL A 33 1.91 -7.83 -7.37
N LEU A 34 1.66 -6.53 -7.20
CA LEU A 34 0.35 -5.92 -7.44
C LEU A 34 -0.07 -6.08 -8.91
N TYR A 35 0.83 -5.79 -9.84
CA TYR A 35 0.58 -5.86 -11.28
C TYR A 35 0.34 -7.29 -11.81
N GLU A 36 0.91 -8.32 -11.19
CA GLU A 36 0.79 -9.71 -11.66
C GLU A 36 -0.19 -10.57 -10.86
N HIS A 37 -0.51 -10.20 -9.61
CA HIS A 37 -1.32 -11.03 -8.73
C HIS A 37 -2.54 -10.36 -8.11
N TYR A 38 -2.73 -9.05 -8.23
CA TYR A 38 -3.82 -8.31 -7.60
C TYR A 38 -4.69 -7.54 -8.61
N GLN A 39 -4.99 -8.11 -9.78
CA GLN A 39 -5.87 -7.46 -10.78
C GLN A 39 -7.33 -7.45 -10.33
N ASP A 40 -7.72 -8.42 -9.52
CA ASP A 40 -9.03 -8.45 -8.86
C ASP A 40 -9.06 -7.46 -7.68
N PRO A 41 -9.87 -6.40 -7.75
CA PRO A 41 -10.13 -5.45 -6.66
C PRO A 41 -10.35 -6.07 -5.28
N GLU A 42 -11.07 -7.19 -5.24
CA GLU A 42 -11.44 -7.84 -3.98
C GLU A 42 -10.23 -8.41 -3.26
N LYS A 43 -9.19 -8.79 -4.00
CA LYS A 43 -8.01 -9.44 -3.44
C LYS A 43 -7.20 -8.50 -2.57
N ILE A 44 -6.95 -7.27 -3.01
CA ILE A 44 -6.25 -6.29 -2.16
C ILE A 44 -7.15 -5.79 -1.04
N GLN A 45 -8.46 -5.66 -1.28
CA GLN A 45 -9.40 -5.27 -0.22
C GLN A 45 -9.38 -6.27 0.94
N LYS A 46 -9.29 -7.59 0.67
CA LYS A 46 -9.12 -8.61 1.72
C LYS A 46 -7.87 -8.39 2.58
N VAL A 47 -6.76 -7.96 1.97
CA VAL A 47 -5.51 -7.65 2.68
C VAL A 47 -5.68 -6.40 3.55
N ILE A 48 -6.25 -5.33 2.98
CA ILE A 48 -6.55 -4.08 3.70
C ILE A 48 -7.45 -4.36 4.91
N ASN A 49 -8.49 -5.19 4.74
CA ASN A 49 -9.43 -5.55 5.80
C ASN A 49 -8.80 -6.31 6.98
N GLN A 50 -7.58 -6.85 6.83
CA GLN A 50 -6.85 -7.44 7.97
C GLN A 50 -6.32 -6.36 8.93
N LYS A 51 -6.24 -5.12 8.47
CA LYS A 51 -5.82 -3.93 9.23
C LYS A 51 -4.39 -4.00 9.78
N LYS A 52 -3.58 -4.96 9.35
CA LYS A 52 -2.20 -5.17 9.83
C LYS A 52 -1.18 -4.52 8.91
N GLY A 53 -0.36 -3.61 9.44
CA GLY A 53 0.78 -3.07 8.72
C GLY A 53 1.71 -4.20 8.26
N LEU A 54 1.93 -4.29 6.95
CA LEU A 54 2.65 -5.41 6.36
C LEU A 54 4.16 -5.24 6.54
N SER A 55 4.83 -6.32 6.93
CA SER A 55 6.26 -6.52 6.74
C SER A 55 6.55 -6.63 5.25
N CYS A 56 5.87 -7.54 4.55
CA CYS A 56 5.95 -7.71 3.11
C CYS A 56 4.59 -8.09 2.50
N LEU A 57 4.41 -7.74 1.23
CA LEU A 57 3.27 -8.18 0.41
C LEU A 57 3.62 -9.54 -0.22
N GLY A 58 2.72 -10.51 -0.11
CA GLY A 58 2.83 -11.80 -0.79
C GLY A 58 1.98 -11.89 -2.04
N VAL A 59 2.10 -12.98 -2.79
CA VAL A 59 1.26 -13.22 -3.98
C VAL A 59 -0.16 -13.66 -3.62
N LYS A 60 -0.39 -14.18 -2.40
CA LYS A 60 -1.71 -14.55 -1.86
C LYS A 60 -2.17 -13.51 -0.83
N GLU A 61 -3.48 -13.31 -0.75
CA GLU A 61 -4.10 -12.34 0.16
C GLU A 61 -4.07 -12.74 1.65
N ASN A 62 -3.61 -13.95 1.99
CA ASN A 62 -3.53 -14.36 3.38
C ASN A 62 -2.47 -13.54 4.12
N VAL A 63 -2.87 -12.89 5.20
CA VAL A 63 -2.00 -12.10 6.08
C VAL A 63 -1.68 -12.91 7.33
N LEU A 64 -0.41 -13.23 7.53
CA LEU A 64 0.05 -14.12 8.60
C LEU A 64 1.00 -13.38 9.55
N TYR A 65 0.91 -13.71 10.84
CA TYR A 65 1.88 -13.23 11.82
C TYR A 65 3.22 -13.92 11.60
N GLU A 66 4.27 -13.13 11.35
CA GLU A 66 5.54 -13.63 10.85
C GLU A 66 6.23 -14.59 11.83
N TYR A 67 6.21 -14.28 13.12
CA TYR A 67 6.93 -15.06 14.14
C TYR A 67 6.31 -16.43 14.40
N ASP A 68 5.01 -16.61 14.13
CA ASP A 68 4.34 -17.91 14.22
C ASP A 68 4.48 -18.72 12.91
N ASN A 69 4.90 -18.07 11.82
CA ASN A 69 4.91 -18.62 10.47
C ASN A 69 6.28 -18.42 9.79
N VAL A 70 7.38 -18.60 10.52
CA VAL A 70 8.74 -18.28 10.04
C VAL A 70 9.09 -18.99 8.71
N GLY A 71 8.59 -20.20 8.48
CA GLY A 71 8.77 -20.93 7.21
C GLY A 71 8.16 -20.24 6.00
N CYS A 72 7.15 -19.37 6.19
CA CYS A 72 6.52 -18.59 5.13
C CYS A 72 7.38 -17.40 4.65
N ARG A 73 8.57 -17.19 5.23
CA ARG A 73 9.54 -16.21 4.74
C ARG A 73 10.23 -16.65 3.45
N GLU A 74 10.28 -17.96 3.19
CA GLU A 74 10.92 -18.49 2.00
C GLU A 74 10.24 -17.94 0.74
N LEU A 75 11.07 -17.46 -0.18
CA LEU A 75 10.58 -16.96 -1.46
C LEU A 75 10.18 -18.16 -2.33
N THR A 76 9.11 -17.97 -3.08
CA THR A 76 8.72 -18.89 -4.15
C THR A 76 9.82 -19.00 -5.20
N CYS A 77 9.73 -19.99 -6.09
CA CYS A 77 10.69 -20.14 -7.20
C CYS A 77 10.77 -18.91 -8.12
N CYS A 78 9.74 -18.06 -8.11
CA CYS A 78 9.69 -16.79 -8.84
C CYS A 78 10.30 -15.60 -8.07
N GLY A 79 10.77 -15.81 -6.84
CA GLY A 79 11.42 -14.77 -6.03
C GLY A 79 10.46 -13.90 -5.20
N TRP A 80 9.19 -14.29 -5.06
CA TRP A 80 8.20 -13.54 -4.27
C TRP A 80 7.73 -14.29 -3.04
N HIS A 81 7.33 -13.54 -2.01
CA HIS A 81 6.66 -14.12 -0.84
C HIS A 81 5.34 -14.77 -1.24
N GLU A 82 5.05 -15.95 -0.70
CA GLU A 82 3.78 -16.61 -0.98
C GLU A 82 2.62 -15.91 -0.27
N PHE A 83 2.83 -15.50 0.98
CA PHE A 83 1.83 -14.89 1.85
C PHE A 83 2.23 -13.47 2.25
N CYS A 84 1.24 -12.64 2.58
CA CYS A 84 1.48 -11.36 3.21
C CYS A 84 1.89 -11.60 4.66
N LEU A 85 2.95 -10.93 5.14
CA LEU A 85 3.44 -11.12 6.50
C LEU A 85 3.36 -9.82 7.28
N TYR A 86 3.05 -9.90 8.57
CA TYR A 86 3.12 -8.76 9.50
C TYR A 86 3.88 -9.13 10.77
N VAL A 87 4.51 -8.13 11.39
CA VAL A 87 5.33 -8.28 12.61
C VAL A 87 4.76 -7.56 13.82
N ARG A 88 3.89 -6.58 13.59
CA ARG A 88 3.36 -5.68 14.59
C ARG A 88 1.85 -5.91 14.73
N PRO A 89 1.33 -6.23 15.93
CA PRO A 89 -0.08 -6.52 16.10
C PRO A 89 -0.97 -5.27 15.98
N GLU A 90 -0.39 -4.07 16.03
CA GLU A 90 -1.11 -2.81 15.93
C GLU A 90 -1.81 -2.65 14.57
N THR A 91 -2.88 -1.87 14.56
CA THR A 91 -3.58 -1.50 13.34
C THR A 91 -2.79 -0.42 12.60
N GLU A 92 -2.61 -0.59 11.29
CA GLU A 92 -1.99 0.42 10.44
C GLU A 92 -2.72 0.51 9.10
N MET A 93 -3.88 1.18 9.14
CA MET A 93 -4.77 1.43 8.01
C MET A 93 -4.93 2.92 7.77
N TYR A 94 -5.23 3.30 6.53
CA TYR A 94 -5.32 4.68 6.09
C TYR A 94 -6.64 4.99 5.40
N LEU A 95 -7.06 6.26 5.47
CA LEU A 95 -8.17 6.83 4.74
C LEU A 95 -7.68 8.05 3.96
N ALA A 96 -7.98 8.11 2.67
CA ALA A 96 -7.78 9.28 1.82
C ALA A 96 -9.06 9.62 1.07
N GLN A 97 -9.33 10.90 0.86
CA GLN A 97 -10.47 11.39 0.09
C GLN A 97 -10.18 11.42 -1.42
N SER A 98 -8.90 11.39 -1.82
CA SER A 98 -8.51 11.47 -3.22
C SER A 98 -7.10 10.94 -3.48
N LEU A 99 -6.79 10.68 -4.75
CA LEU A 99 -5.41 10.42 -5.19
C LEU A 99 -4.45 11.57 -4.85
N GLU A 100 -4.93 12.81 -4.81
CA GLU A 100 -4.10 13.96 -4.48
C GLU A 100 -3.67 13.92 -3.01
N GLU A 101 -4.59 13.59 -2.11
CA GLU A 101 -4.28 13.40 -0.68
C GLU A 101 -3.31 12.24 -0.47
N ILE A 102 -3.41 11.18 -1.28
CA ILE A 102 -2.43 10.10 -1.32
C ILE A 102 -1.06 10.64 -1.75
N ARG A 103 -1.00 11.32 -2.90
CA ARG A 103 0.23 11.88 -3.49
C ARG A 103 0.95 12.83 -2.53
N GLU A 104 0.20 13.70 -1.85
CA GLU A 104 0.73 14.65 -0.86
C GLU A 104 0.97 14.03 0.52
N GLN A 105 0.72 12.72 0.68
CA GLN A 105 0.85 11.97 1.94
C GLN A 105 0.09 12.63 3.10
N GLN A 106 -1.10 13.16 2.81
CA GLN A 106 -1.99 13.81 3.78
C GLN A 106 -3.10 12.88 4.30
N TYR A 107 -3.11 11.62 3.88
CA TYR A 107 -4.08 10.62 4.32
C TYR A 107 -4.00 10.36 5.82
N LEU A 108 -5.15 10.00 6.39
CA LEU A 108 -5.33 9.87 7.82
C LEU A 108 -5.23 8.41 8.27
N THR A 109 -4.71 8.19 9.47
CA THR A 109 -4.67 6.87 10.10
C THR A 109 -6.05 6.49 10.64
N LEU A 110 -6.41 5.22 10.52
CA LEU A 110 -7.63 4.64 11.07
C LEU A 110 -7.33 3.74 12.26
N THR A 111 -8.25 3.74 13.23
CA THR A 111 -8.26 2.76 14.32
C THR A 111 -8.78 1.40 13.85
N ASP A 112 -8.69 0.39 14.71
CA ASP A 112 -9.29 -0.93 14.50
C ASP A 112 -10.83 -0.91 14.33
N LEU A 113 -11.48 0.16 14.78
CA LEU A 113 -12.92 0.43 14.64
C LEU A 113 -13.27 1.29 13.42
N ASP A 114 -12.35 1.47 12.47
CA ASP A 114 -12.53 2.27 11.24
C ASP A 114 -12.88 3.74 11.52
N ARG A 115 -12.35 4.29 12.61
CA ARG A 115 -12.47 5.72 12.94
C ARG A 115 -11.16 6.42 12.66
N ILE A 116 -11.22 7.70 12.28
CA ILE A 116 -10.01 8.54 12.20
C ILE A 116 -9.33 8.54 13.56
N ASP A 117 -8.09 8.08 13.58
CA ASP A 117 -7.24 8.08 14.76
C ASP A 117 -6.61 9.45 14.94
N GLY A 118 -6.30 9.80 16.18
CA GLY A 118 -5.76 11.11 16.52
C GLY A 118 -5.60 11.30 18.01
N TRP A 119 -5.28 12.51 18.39
CA TRP A 119 -5.22 12.92 19.79
C TRP A 119 -6.17 14.07 20.04
N THR A 120 -6.53 14.21 21.30
CA THR A 120 -7.40 15.28 21.77
C THR A 120 -6.67 16.10 22.82
N GLU A 121 -6.77 17.42 22.73
CA GLU A 121 -6.22 18.35 23.70
C GLU A 121 -7.23 19.42 24.09
N LEU A 122 -7.04 20.01 25.28
CA LEU A 122 -7.87 21.10 25.78
C LEU A 122 -7.11 22.42 25.55
N VAL A 123 -7.58 23.21 24.59
CA VAL A 123 -7.00 24.52 24.24
C VAL A 123 -8.02 25.59 24.58
N GLU A 124 -7.67 26.49 25.49
CA GLU A 124 -8.55 27.59 25.95
C GLU A 124 -9.94 27.11 26.44
N GLY A 125 -10.00 25.95 27.08
CA GLY A 125 -11.26 25.36 27.56
C GLY A 125 -12.09 24.67 26.47
N LYS A 126 -11.62 24.64 25.22
CA LYS A 126 -12.23 23.92 24.10
C LYS A 126 -11.48 22.62 23.81
N VAL A 127 -12.23 21.53 23.71
CA VAL A 127 -11.70 20.24 23.28
C VAL A 127 -11.43 20.31 21.76
N THR A 128 -10.18 20.10 21.37
CA THR A 128 -9.73 20.10 19.97
C THR A 128 -9.19 18.71 19.62
N PHE A 129 -9.64 18.15 18.50
CA PHE A 129 -9.17 16.88 17.98
C PHE A 129 -8.24 17.11 16.79
N THR A 130 -7.09 16.47 16.81
CA THR A 130 -6.10 16.51 15.72
C THR A 130 -5.87 15.09 15.21
N PRO A 131 -6.12 14.82 13.91
CA PRO A 131 -5.97 13.48 13.36
C PRO A 131 -4.50 13.13 13.12
N TYR A 132 -4.16 11.85 13.26
CA TYR A 132 -2.86 11.34 12.83
C TYR A 132 -2.82 11.22 11.31
N ARG A 133 -1.74 11.71 10.71
CA ARG A 133 -1.39 11.39 9.32
C ARG A 133 -0.75 10.00 9.26
N GLY A 134 -0.98 9.30 8.16
CA GLY A 134 -0.36 8.00 7.89
C GLY A 134 1.14 8.12 7.60
N SER A 135 1.74 7.02 7.15
CA SER A 135 3.16 6.99 6.77
C SER A 135 3.49 8.08 5.75
N ASP A 136 4.51 8.89 6.02
CA ASP A 136 4.90 10.07 5.23
C ASP A 136 6.30 9.96 4.61
N ASN A 137 6.91 8.78 4.69
CA ASN A 137 8.27 8.48 4.23
C ASN A 137 8.29 7.45 3.09
N ASN A 138 7.30 7.51 2.21
CA ASN A 138 7.12 6.59 1.10
C ASN A 138 7.76 7.12 -0.18
N GLY A 139 8.61 6.31 -0.81
CA GLY A 139 9.16 6.62 -2.15
C GLY A 139 8.25 6.22 -3.30
N TYR A 140 7.26 5.37 -3.01
CA TYR A 140 6.31 4.80 -3.96
C TYR A 140 4.95 4.73 -3.27
N LEU A 141 3.89 5.07 -4.00
CA LEU A 141 2.50 4.97 -3.55
C LEU A 141 1.70 4.27 -4.62
N TYR A 142 0.90 3.28 -4.23
CA TYR A 142 0.08 2.52 -5.16
C TYR A 142 -1.39 2.74 -4.85
N ALA A 143 -2.21 2.87 -5.89
CA ALA A 143 -3.65 2.98 -5.75
C ALA A 143 -4.35 2.15 -6.82
N GLN A 144 -5.30 1.31 -6.42
CA GLN A 144 -6.12 0.56 -7.36
C GLN A 144 -7.49 1.21 -7.51
N ARG A 145 -7.89 1.44 -8.76
CA ARG A 145 -9.23 1.90 -9.11
C ARG A 145 -10.29 0.81 -8.88
N GLN A 146 -11.56 1.19 -8.85
CA GLN A 146 -12.66 0.21 -8.86
C GLN A 146 -12.62 -0.73 -10.08
N SER A 147 -12.09 -0.26 -11.22
CA SER A 147 -11.90 -1.06 -12.43
C SER A 147 -10.84 -2.17 -12.30
N GLY A 148 -10.05 -2.18 -11.23
CA GLY A 148 -8.89 -3.05 -11.05
C GLY A 148 -7.58 -2.49 -11.62
N GLU A 149 -7.63 -1.34 -12.31
CA GLU A 149 -6.42 -0.66 -12.79
C GLU A 149 -5.55 -0.19 -11.64
N TRP A 150 -4.27 -0.57 -11.68
CA TRP A 150 -3.25 -0.08 -10.77
C TRP A 150 -2.61 1.20 -11.27
N LEU A 151 -2.54 2.18 -10.37
CA LEU A 151 -1.79 3.41 -10.53
C LEU A 151 -0.59 3.41 -9.58
N VAL A 152 0.44 4.14 -9.95
CA VAL A 152 1.60 4.39 -9.09
C VAL A 152 2.01 5.86 -9.17
N SER A 153 2.41 6.38 -8.01
CA SER A 153 3.15 7.63 -7.89
C SER A 153 4.54 7.33 -7.35
N THR A 154 5.56 7.95 -7.94
CA THR A 154 6.97 7.76 -7.57
C THR A 154 7.60 9.08 -7.14
N MET A 155 8.45 9.03 -6.11
CA MET A 155 9.18 10.19 -5.62
C MET A 155 10.22 10.63 -6.66
N ASN A 156 10.30 11.94 -6.91
CA ASN A 156 11.32 12.53 -7.76
C ASN A 156 12.60 12.88 -6.95
N CYS A 157 13.62 13.40 -7.61
CA CYS A 157 14.88 13.77 -6.96
C CYS A 157 14.77 14.93 -5.96
N ASN A 158 13.68 15.70 -6.01
CA ASN A 158 13.42 16.83 -5.12
C ASN A 158 12.65 16.39 -3.85
N GLY A 159 12.23 15.13 -3.79
CA GLY A 159 11.42 14.59 -2.68
C GLY A 159 9.91 14.68 -2.92
N ASP A 160 9.45 15.22 -4.06
CA ASP A 160 8.03 15.32 -4.35
C ASP A 160 7.52 14.06 -5.06
N MET A 161 6.29 13.66 -4.72
CA MET A 161 5.58 12.59 -5.41
C MET A 161 5.04 13.08 -6.76
N LYS A 162 5.40 12.38 -7.85
CA LYS A 162 4.86 12.66 -9.19
C LYS A 162 3.35 12.38 -9.25
N ASP A 163 2.70 12.88 -10.29
CA ASP A 163 1.31 12.51 -10.57
C ASP A 163 1.17 10.99 -10.74
N PHE A 164 0.00 10.47 -10.34
CA PHE A 164 -0.31 9.07 -10.52
C PHE A 164 -0.39 8.72 -12.01
N GLU A 165 0.29 7.65 -12.39
CA GLU A 165 0.23 7.10 -13.74
C GLU A 165 -0.07 5.59 -13.71
N PRO A 166 -0.59 5.00 -14.81
CA PRO A 166 -0.84 3.56 -14.86
C PRO A 166 0.44 2.76 -14.59
N LEU A 167 0.39 1.89 -13.57
CA LEU A 167 1.51 1.01 -13.19
C LEU A 167 1.94 0.13 -14.36
N SER A 168 1.00 -0.22 -15.23
CA SER A 168 1.23 -1.00 -16.45
C SER A 168 2.31 -0.40 -17.36
N LYS A 169 2.52 0.92 -17.35
CA LYS A 169 3.56 1.61 -18.12
C LYS A 169 4.96 1.03 -17.87
N TYR A 170 5.24 0.61 -16.64
CA TYR A 170 6.54 0.05 -16.25
C TYR A 170 6.74 -1.42 -16.65
N PHE A 171 5.67 -2.12 -17.03
CA PHE A 171 5.72 -3.53 -17.41
C PHE A 171 5.49 -3.78 -18.90
N HIS A 172 4.89 -2.82 -19.62
CA HIS A 172 4.73 -2.89 -21.08
C HIS A 172 6.07 -2.88 -21.81
N GLU A 173 7.08 -2.14 -21.34
CA GLU A 173 8.42 -2.08 -21.96
C GLU A 173 9.21 -3.41 -21.86
N LYS A 174 8.88 -4.29 -20.92
CA LYS A 174 9.54 -5.59 -20.76
C LYS A 174 9.01 -6.66 -21.72
N LYS A 175 7.75 -6.58 -22.16
CA LYS A 175 7.18 -7.53 -23.13
C LYS A 175 7.73 -7.33 -24.53
N THR A 176 7.86 -6.09 -24.98
CA THR A 176 8.37 -5.75 -26.32
C THR A 176 9.81 -6.23 -26.57
N LYS A 177 10.67 -6.25 -25.54
CA LYS A 177 12.05 -6.76 -25.66
C LYS A 177 12.15 -8.30 -25.68
N LYS A 178 11.19 -9.03 -25.11
CA LYS A 178 11.17 -10.50 -25.16
C LYS A 178 10.71 -11.03 -26.52
N GLU A 179 9.85 -10.29 -27.22
CA GLU A 179 9.33 -10.66 -28.55
C GLU A 179 10.30 -10.35 -29.70
N THR A 180 11.38 -9.59 -29.46
CA THR A 180 12.40 -9.30 -30.49
C THR A 180 13.51 -10.36 -30.59
N PHE A 181 13.46 -11.40 -29.76
CA PHE A 181 14.46 -12.50 -29.72
C PHE A 181 13.86 -13.89 -30.00
N CYS A 182 12.72 -13.95 -30.70
CA CYS A 182 12.20 -15.19 -31.29
C CYS A 182 12.21 -15.12 -32.82
#